data_AF-A0A2D8R4X8-F1
#
_entry.id   AF-A0A2D8R4X8-F1
#
_cell.length_a   1.000
_cell.length_b   1.000
_cell.length_c   1.000
_cell.angle_alpha   90.00
_cell.angle_beta   90.00
_cell.angle_gamma   90.00
#
_symmetry.space_group_name_H-M   'P 1'
#
loop_
_entity.id
_entity.type
_entity.pdbx_description
1 polymer ?
#
loop_
_entity_poly.entity_id
_entity_poly.type
_entity_poly.pdbx_seq_one_letter_code
_entity_poly.pdbx_strand_id
1 'polypeptide(L)'
;MQALVLIAIVIIVALFSPQAGALQQVLTEAEFDATMKEVGLTLGDAEGHIDARYWPETAVDGQRLRSMFQEVEAFWKAREVEEAAIMAADAMAASRAMTTAAKENNRESARTAFGKLRSTCARCHLDYREQTDDGYQIKPQ
;
A
#
# COMPACT_ATOMS: atom_id res chain seq x y z
N MET A 1 -24.72 1.79 -56.70
CA MET A 1 -24.83 0.51 -55.96
C MET A 1 -23.89 -0.46 -56.67
N GLN A 2 -22.80 -1.01 -56.15
CA GLN A 2 -22.21 -1.14 -54.82
C GLN A 2 -20.68 -1.01 -54.99
N ALA A 3 -19.99 -0.43 -54.01
CA ALA A 3 -18.53 -0.37 -53.97
C ALA A 3 -17.98 -1.71 -53.46
N LEU A 4 -16.99 -2.27 -54.15
CA LEU A 4 -16.19 -3.39 -53.64
C LEU A 4 -14.74 -2.94 -53.50
N VAL A 5 -14.37 -2.79 -52.22
CA VAL A 5 -13.06 -2.50 -51.66
C VAL A 5 -12.19 -3.76 -51.81
N LEU A 6 -10.99 -3.62 -52.38
CA LEU A 6 -9.93 -4.63 -52.27
C LEU A 6 -8.85 -4.11 -51.33
N ILE A 7 -8.77 -4.77 -50.18
CA ILE A 7 -7.90 -4.52 -49.04
C ILE A 7 -6.48 -5.00 -49.39
N ALA A 8 -5.53 -4.08 -49.49
CA ALA A 8 -4.11 -4.42 -49.57
C ALA A 8 -3.57 -4.74 -48.17
N ILE A 9 -3.05 -5.95 -48.02
CA ILE A 9 -2.40 -6.49 -46.83
C ILE A 9 -1.13 -5.67 -46.55
N VAL A 10 -1.12 -4.91 -45.45
CA VAL A 10 0.11 -4.37 -44.87
C VAL A 10 0.51 -5.31 -43.73
N ILE A 11 1.65 -5.96 -43.93
CA ILE A 11 2.30 -6.87 -42.98
C ILE A 11 2.62 -6.09 -41.70
N ILE A 12 2.11 -6.61 -40.58
CA ILE A 12 2.35 -6.11 -39.23
C ILE A 12 3.85 -6.24 -38.92
N VAL A 13 4.49 -5.09 -38.76
CA VAL A 13 5.78 -4.99 -38.07
C VAL A 13 5.56 -4.17 -36.80
N ALA A 14 6.24 -4.60 -35.75
CA ALA A 14 6.28 -4.07 -34.39
C ALA A 14 5.21 -4.62 -33.45
N LEU A 15 5.65 -5.43 -32.47
CA LEU A 15 5.50 -5.11 -31.05
C LEU A 15 6.57 -5.88 -30.25
N PHE A 16 7.82 -5.44 -30.32
CA PHE A 16 8.70 -5.54 -29.16
C PHE A 16 8.43 -4.29 -28.31
N SER A 17 7.44 -4.35 -27.44
CA SER A 17 7.34 -3.37 -26.36
C SER A 17 8.43 -3.74 -25.35
N PRO A 18 9.44 -2.89 -25.08
CA PRO A 18 10.22 -3.09 -23.89
C PRO A 18 9.24 -2.99 -22.73
N GLN A 19 9.25 -4.00 -21.88
CA GLN A 19 8.61 -3.95 -20.58
C GLN A 19 9.37 -2.87 -19.79
N ALA A 20 9.00 -1.60 -20.01
CA ALA A 20 9.35 -0.55 -19.09
C ALA A 20 8.75 -1.01 -17.77
N GLY A 21 9.61 -1.39 -16.82
CA GLY A 21 9.17 -1.59 -15.44
C GLY A 21 8.31 -0.39 -15.10
N ALA A 22 7.04 -0.63 -14.73
CA ALA A 22 6.14 0.43 -14.39
C ALA A 22 6.87 1.31 -13.37
N LEU A 23 7.19 2.55 -13.74
CA LEU A 23 7.70 3.52 -12.79
C LEU A 23 6.58 3.66 -11.76
N GLN A 24 6.78 3.06 -10.58
CA GLN A 24 5.85 3.24 -9.48
C GLN A 24 5.81 4.76 -9.25
N GLN A 25 4.66 5.38 -9.48
CA GLN A 25 4.52 6.81 -9.28
C GLN A 25 4.78 7.10 -7.81
N VAL A 26 5.77 7.95 -7.54
CA VAL A 26 6.05 8.44 -6.19
C VAL A 26 4.91 9.37 -5.81
N LEU A 27 4.32 9.16 -4.63
CA LEU A 27 3.22 9.96 -4.12
C LEU A 27 3.64 11.43 -3.99
N THR A 28 2.76 12.36 -4.32
CA THR A 28 2.80 13.72 -3.78
C THR A 28 2.45 13.72 -2.29
N GLU A 29 2.68 14.83 -1.56
CA GLU A 29 2.28 14.91 -0.15
C GLU A 29 0.76 14.79 0.04
N ALA A 30 -0.03 15.34 -0.88
CA ALA A 30 -1.49 15.23 -0.83
C ALA A 30 -1.96 13.78 -1.05
N GLU A 31 -1.33 13.06 -1.98
CA GLU A 31 -1.60 11.63 -2.20
C GLU A 31 -1.11 10.79 -1.02
N PHE A 32 0.03 11.12 -0.41
CA PHE A 32 0.52 10.49 0.80
C PHE A 32 -0.47 10.64 1.96
N ASP A 33 -0.99 11.84 2.22
CA ASP A 33 -2.00 12.06 3.26
C ASP A 33 -3.29 11.28 2.98
N ALA A 34 -3.74 11.26 1.72
CA ALA A 34 -4.89 10.45 1.31
C ALA A 34 -4.65 8.95 1.55
N THR A 35 -3.46 8.44 1.17
CA THR A 35 -3.06 7.04 1.42
C THR A 35 -3.00 6.75 2.92
N MET A 36 -2.48 7.64 3.75
CA MET A 36 -2.43 7.43 5.21
C MET A 36 -3.81 7.42 5.86
N LYS A 37 -4.77 8.20 5.35
CA LYS A 37 -6.17 8.13 5.77
C LYS A 37 -6.79 6.78 5.42
N GLU A 38 -6.55 6.30 4.19
CA GLU A 38 -7.03 5.01 3.72
C GLU A 38 -6.40 3.83 4.50
N VAL A 39 -5.12 3.93 4.86
CA VAL A 39 -4.45 3.00 5.79
C VAL A 39 -5.19 2.97 7.13
N GLY A 40 -5.57 4.12 7.67
CA GLY A 40 -6.32 4.22 8.92
C GLY A 40 -7.68 3.51 8.86
N LEU A 41 -8.42 3.69 7.77
CA LEU A 41 -9.71 3.01 7.54
C LEU A 41 -9.52 1.49 7.43
N THR A 42 -8.60 1.05 6.57
CA THR A 42 -8.32 -0.38 6.36
C THR A 42 -7.81 -1.06 7.64
N LEU A 43 -7.07 -0.34 8.48
CA LEU A 43 -6.62 -0.86 9.78
C LEU A 43 -7.79 -1.07 10.75
N GLY A 44 -8.78 -0.18 10.74
CA GLY A 44 -10.03 -0.33 11.50
C GLY A 44 -10.85 -1.53 11.05
N ASP A 45 -10.99 -1.71 9.73
CA ASP A 45 -11.68 -2.87 9.15
C ASP A 45 -10.96 -4.17 9.51
N ALA A 46 -9.63 -4.22 9.35
CA ALA A 46 -8.82 -5.39 9.70
C ALA A 46 -8.99 -5.77 11.18
N GLU A 47 -9.06 -4.80 12.09
CA GLU A 47 -9.31 -5.06 13.52
C GLU A 47 -10.65 -5.76 13.75
N GLY A 48 -11.70 -5.22 13.14
CA GLY A 48 -13.05 -5.78 13.21
C GLY A 48 -13.12 -7.18 12.60
N HIS A 49 -12.53 -7.37 11.42
CA HIS A 49 -12.51 -8.65 10.72
C HIS A 49 -11.73 -9.73 11.49
N ILE A 50 -10.60 -9.38 12.13
CA ILE A 50 -9.84 -10.33 12.98
C ILE A 50 -10.69 -10.76 14.19
N ASP A 51 -11.43 -9.84 14.80
CA ASP A 51 -12.29 -10.17 15.94
C ASP A 51 -13.50 -11.01 15.57
N ALA A 52 -14.15 -10.67 14.46
CA ALA A 52 -15.25 -11.41 13.89
C ALA A 52 -14.81 -12.74 13.25
N ARG A 53 -13.50 -12.96 13.08
CA ARG A 53 -12.89 -14.12 12.40
C ARG A 53 -13.31 -14.23 10.92
N TYR A 54 -13.47 -13.08 10.28
CA TYR A 54 -13.76 -12.94 8.85
C TYR A 54 -12.44 -13.05 8.09
N TRP A 55 -11.97 -14.29 7.93
CA TRP A 55 -10.63 -14.59 7.42
C TRP A 55 -10.40 -14.19 5.96
N PRO A 56 -11.36 -14.39 5.02
CA PRO A 56 -11.20 -13.89 3.66
C PRO A 56 -10.99 -12.37 3.63
N GLU A 57 -11.79 -11.63 4.39
CA GLU A 57 -11.75 -10.17 4.49
C GLU A 57 -10.46 -9.71 5.16
N THR A 58 -10.06 -10.32 6.28
CA THR A 58 -8.76 -10.04 6.93
C THR A 58 -7.58 -10.23 5.96
N ALA A 59 -7.64 -11.25 5.10
CA ALA A 59 -6.61 -11.49 4.10
C ALA A 59 -6.61 -10.45 2.98
N VAL A 60 -7.78 -9.89 2.63
CA VAL A 60 -7.90 -8.76 1.68
C VAL A 60 -7.34 -7.48 2.30
N ASP A 61 -7.68 -7.18 3.55
CA ASP A 61 -7.18 -5.99 4.25
C ASP A 61 -5.66 -6.01 4.38
N GLY A 62 -5.09 -7.16 4.75
CA GLY A 62 -3.63 -7.32 4.84
C GLY A 62 -2.92 -7.13 3.50
N GLN A 63 -3.54 -7.53 2.38
CA GLN A 63 -2.99 -7.29 1.04
C GLN A 63 -3.06 -5.82 0.65
N ARG A 64 -4.19 -5.16 0.95
CA ARG A 64 -4.41 -3.73 0.71
C ARG A 64 -3.41 -2.88 1.49
N LEU A 65 -3.27 -3.12 2.80
CA LEU A 65 -2.28 -2.46 3.66
C LEU A 65 -0.87 -2.65 3.12
N ARG A 66 -0.50 -3.87 2.71
CA ARG A 66 0.84 -4.13 2.13
C ARG A 66 1.09 -3.29 0.87
N SER A 67 0.10 -3.16 -0.01
CA SER A 67 0.24 -2.34 -1.23
C SER A 67 0.44 -0.86 -0.89
N MET A 68 -0.37 -0.32 0.03
CA MET A 68 -0.24 1.08 0.45
C MET A 68 1.11 1.35 1.12
N PHE A 69 1.60 0.43 1.97
CA PHE A 69 2.90 0.63 2.59
C PHE A 69 4.08 0.52 1.61
N GLN A 70 3.91 -0.15 0.45
CA GLN A 70 4.90 -0.11 -0.62
C GLN A 70 4.99 1.28 -1.26
N GLU A 71 3.86 1.96 -1.44
CA GLU A 71 3.82 3.34 -1.93
C GLU A 71 4.39 4.33 -0.89
N VAL A 72 4.08 4.12 0.40
CA VAL A 72 4.65 4.89 1.52
C VAL A 72 6.17 4.70 1.62
N GLU A 73 6.68 3.49 1.44
CA GLU A 73 8.13 3.22 1.39
C GLU A 73 8.78 3.98 0.24
N ALA A 74 8.21 3.93 -0.96
CA ALA A 74 8.71 4.65 -2.12
C ALA A 74 8.71 6.17 -1.92
N PHE A 75 7.66 6.71 -1.28
CA PHE A 75 7.58 8.13 -0.90
C PHE A 75 8.74 8.56 0.00
N TRP A 76 9.01 7.81 1.08
CA TRP A 76 10.09 8.16 2.00
C TRP A 76 11.49 7.99 1.38
N LYS A 77 11.69 6.98 0.53
CA LYS A 77 12.93 6.81 -0.24
C LYS A 77 13.19 7.99 -1.17
N ALA A 78 12.16 8.48 -1.87
CA ALA A 78 12.29 9.65 -2.75
C ALA A 78 12.63 10.94 -2.00
N ARG A 79 12.34 11.00 -0.70
CA ARG A 79 12.70 12.10 0.22
C ARG A 79 14.01 11.87 0.96
N GLU A 80 14.70 10.77 0.68
CA GLU A 80 15.96 10.39 1.33
C GLU A 80 15.86 10.25 2.86
N VAL A 81 14.68 9.87 3.37
CA VAL A 81 14.44 9.60 4.81
C VAL A 81 14.43 8.09 5.04
N GLU A 82 15.63 7.50 5.17
CA GLU A 82 15.82 6.05 5.20
C GLU A 82 15.11 5.38 6.38
N GLU A 83 15.14 5.96 7.57
CA GLU A 83 14.48 5.38 8.74
C GLU A 83 12.96 5.27 8.54
N ALA A 84 12.33 6.29 7.95
CA ALA A 84 10.90 6.26 7.64
C ALA A 84 10.57 5.21 6.56
N ALA A 85 11.43 5.06 5.56
CA ALA A 85 11.31 3.99 4.56
C ALA A 85 11.42 2.60 5.20
N ILE A 86 12.35 2.39 6.13
CA ILE A 86 12.48 1.14 6.90
C ILE A 86 11.21 0.87 7.71
N MET A 87 10.63 1.88 8.36
CA MET A 87 9.36 1.70 9.08
C MET A 87 8.21 1.32 8.15
N ALA A 88 8.15 1.88 6.94
CA ALA A 88 7.16 1.47 5.94
C ALA A 88 7.35 0.01 5.51
N ALA A 89 8.59 -0.43 5.30
CA ALA A 89 8.91 -1.83 5.00
C ALA A 89 8.53 -2.78 6.16
N ASP A 90 8.76 -2.38 7.41
CA ASP A 90 8.31 -3.12 8.60
C ASP A 90 6.77 -3.27 8.62
N ALA A 91 6.04 -2.21 8.26
CA ALA A 91 4.59 -2.22 8.17
C ALA A 91 4.08 -3.13 7.03
N MET A 92 4.77 -3.16 5.88
CA MET A 92 4.49 -4.13 4.80
C MET A 92 4.68 -5.57 5.29
N ALA A 93 5.75 -5.85 6.02
CA ALA A 93 6.05 -7.18 6.55
C ALA A 93 4.98 -7.64 7.55
N ALA A 94 4.54 -6.76 8.45
CA ALA A 94 3.45 -7.04 9.38
C ALA A 94 2.12 -7.29 8.65
N SER A 95 1.81 -6.52 7.61
CA SER A 95 0.61 -6.68 6.77
C SER A 95 0.61 -8.03 6.02
N ARG A 96 1.79 -8.46 5.53
CA ARG A 96 1.97 -9.80 4.95
C ARG A 96 1.76 -10.89 5.99
N ALA A 97 2.30 -10.75 7.19
CA ALA A 97 2.11 -11.71 8.27
C ALA A 97 0.63 -11.84 8.67
N MET A 98 -0.11 -10.73 8.70
CA MET A 98 -1.55 -10.72 8.93
C MET A 98 -2.31 -11.48 7.83
N THR A 99 -1.93 -11.27 6.57
CA THR A 99 -2.50 -12.02 5.44
C THR A 99 -2.26 -13.53 5.57
N THR A 100 -1.05 -13.94 5.95
CA THR A 100 -0.71 -15.36 6.18
C THR A 100 -1.54 -15.94 7.33
N ALA A 101 -1.59 -15.25 8.47
CA ALA A 101 -2.35 -15.71 9.63
C ALA A 101 -3.85 -15.85 9.32
N ALA A 102 -4.41 -14.94 8.51
CA ALA A 102 -5.78 -15.03 8.04
C ALA A 102 -6.02 -16.28 7.18
N LYS A 103 -5.12 -16.59 6.24
CA LYS A 103 -5.20 -17.83 5.43
C LYS A 103 -5.12 -19.11 6.26
N GLU A 104 -4.49 -19.05 7.42
CA GLU A 104 -4.37 -20.14 8.38
C GLU A 104 -5.50 -20.15 9.43
N ASN A 105 -6.46 -19.23 9.34
CA ASN A 105 -7.52 -19.02 10.32
C ASN A 105 -6.99 -18.82 11.76
N ASN A 106 -5.78 -18.25 11.90
CA ASN A 106 -5.06 -18.15 13.16
C ASN A 106 -5.21 -16.75 13.78
N ARG A 107 -6.17 -16.63 14.71
CA ARG A 107 -6.47 -15.37 15.40
C ARG A 107 -5.30 -14.80 16.19
N GLU A 108 -4.54 -15.64 16.89
CA GLU A 108 -3.44 -15.19 17.74
C GLU A 108 -2.30 -14.60 16.90
N SER A 109 -1.92 -15.28 15.82
CA SER A 109 -0.94 -14.77 14.86
C SER A 109 -1.43 -13.50 14.17
N ALA A 110 -2.71 -13.43 13.80
CA ALA A 110 -3.29 -12.23 13.19
C ALA A 110 -3.24 -11.04 14.15
N ARG A 111 -3.59 -11.24 15.43
CA ARG A 111 -3.50 -10.20 16.47
C ARG A 111 -2.06 -9.78 16.76
N THR A 112 -1.12 -10.72 16.74
CA THR A 112 0.30 -10.42 16.92
C THR A 112 0.84 -9.56 15.77
N ALA A 113 0.54 -9.94 14.52
CA ALA A 113 0.91 -9.16 13.33
C ALA A 113 0.26 -7.77 13.34
N PHE A 114 -1.03 -7.69 13.67
CA PHE A 114 -1.77 -6.44 13.81
C PHE A 114 -1.16 -5.52 14.89
N GLY A 115 -0.81 -6.07 16.05
CA GLY A 115 -0.15 -5.31 17.12
C GLY A 115 1.21 -4.77 16.71
N LYS A 116 2.01 -5.57 15.99
CA LYS A 116 3.28 -5.11 15.41
C LYS A 116 3.06 -3.95 14.43
N LEU A 117 2.05 -4.07 13.56
CA LEU A 117 1.69 -3.01 12.63
C LEU A 117 1.33 -1.71 13.36
N ARG A 118 0.44 -1.75 14.35
CA ARG A 118 0.06 -0.56 15.15
C ARG A 118 1.25 0.09 15.84
N SER A 119 2.18 -0.72 16.38
CA SER A 119 3.39 -0.20 17.01
C SER A 119 4.27 0.57 16.01
N THR A 120 4.40 0.07 14.77
CA THR A 120 5.10 0.77 13.70
C THR A 120 4.40 2.09 13.34
N CYS A 121 3.07 2.11 13.25
CA CYS A 121 2.29 3.33 13.01
C CYS A 121 2.57 4.38 14.09
N ALA A 122 2.54 3.99 15.38
CA ALA A 122 2.78 4.89 16.49
C ALA A 122 4.19 5.51 16.45
N ARG A 123 5.21 4.70 16.17
CA ARG A 123 6.60 5.18 16.06
C ARG A 123 6.77 6.16 14.90
N CYS A 124 6.32 5.79 13.70
CA CYS A 124 6.44 6.65 12.53
C CYS A 124 5.70 7.99 12.72
N HIS A 125 4.50 7.97 13.30
CA HIS A 125 3.77 9.20 13.59
C HIS A 125 4.45 10.05 14.68
N LEU A 126 5.02 9.44 15.71
CA LEU A 126 5.79 10.17 16.72
C LEU A 126 6.98 10.91 16.10
N ASP A 127 7.69 10.24 15.20
CA ASP A 127 8.95 10.73 14.65
C ASP A 127 8.72 11.73 13.51
N TYR A 128 7.74 11.49 12.63
CA TYR A 128 7.60 12.21 11.35
C TYR A 128 6.29 12.98 11.15
N ARG A 129 5.34 12.87 12.09
CA ARG A 129 4.06 13.59 12.01
C ARG A 129 3.95 14.61 13.13
N GLU A 130 3.45 15.79 12.81
CA GLU A 130 3.14 16.83 13.79
C GLU A 130 1.70 17.31 13.64
N GLN A 131 1.17 17.85 14.73
CA GLN A 131 -0.11 18.54 14.74
C GLN A 131 0.12 20.04 14.63
N THR A 132 -0.59 20.67 13.71
CA THR A 132 -0.64 22.11 13.47
C THR A 132 -2.08 22.61 13.61
N ASP A 133 -2.28 23.92 13.47
CA ASP A 133 -3.62 24.53 13.48
C ASP A 133 -4.49 24.06 12.30
N ASP A 134 -3.86 23.67 11.19
CA ASP A 134 -4.52 23.20 9.97
C ASP A 134 -4.69 21.66 9.92
N GLY A 135 -4.28 20.95 10.97
CA GLY A 135 -4.44 19.51 11.09
C GLY A 135 -3.13 18.78 11.35
N TYR A 136 -2.93 17.64 10.72
CA TYR A 136 -1.66 16.90 10.86
C TYR A 136 -0.89 16.91 9.56
N GLN A 137 0.43 17.10 9.65
CA GLN A 137 1.32 17.14 8.51
C GLN A 137 2.63 16.37 8.78
N ILE A 138 3.42 16.17 7.73
CA ILE A 138 4.79 15.67 7.84
C ILE A 138 5.65 16.78 8.45
N LYS A 139 6.48 16.43 9.44
CA LYS A 139 7.45 17.36 10.02
C LYS A 139 8.43 17.85 8.96
N PRO A 140 8.86 19.12 9.03
CA PRO A 140 10.03 19.58 8.29
C PRO A 140 11.22 18.65 8.59
N GLN A 141 11.92 18.21 7.53
CA GLN A 141 13.12 17.37 7.64
C GLN A 141 14.37 18.25 7.54
#